data_AF-A0A6J4SD95-F1
#
_entry.id   AF-A0A6J4SD95-F1
#
_cell.length_a   1.000
_cell.length_b   1.000
_cell.length_c   1.000
_cell.angle_alpha   90.00
_cell.angle_beta   90.00
_cell.angle_gamma   90.00
#
_symmetry.space_group_name_H-M   'P 1'
#
loop_
_entity.id
_entity.type
_entity.pdbx_description
1 polymer ?
#
loop_
_entity_poly.entity_id
_entity_poly.type
_entity_poly.pdbx_seq_one_letter_code
_entity_poly.pdbx_strand_id
1 'polypeptide(L)'
;MSKFSPARLYALGVGGVLVIGGIIGFLYNGSFSVDPVERDAVFSILGVNGWHNVMHLATGAAGLALAGVAARAYALTLGAVYTLVFVSA
;
A
#
# COMPACT_ATOMS: atom_id res chain seq x y z
N MET A 1 3.94 -4.74 26.08
CA MET A 1 4.09 -3.99 24.81
C MET A 1 3.69 -2.54 25.04
N SER A 2 4.52 -1.57 24.64
CA SER A 2 4.12 -0.15 24.70
C SER A 2 2.91 0.05 23.78
N LYS A 3 1.90 0.78 24.23
CA LYS A 3 0.68 1.04 23.44
C LYS A 3 0.99 1.78 22.12
N PHE A 4 2.18 2.39 22.00
CA PHE A 4 2.60 3.25 20.89
C PHE A 4 4.07 3.03 20.48
N SER A 5 4.45 1.83 20.02
CA SER A 5 5.76 1.70 19.36
C SER A 5 5.72 2.39 17.98
N PRO A 6 6.80 3.07 17.54
CA PRO A 6 6.81 3.74 16.24
C PRO A 6 6.50 2.79 15.07
N ALA A 7 7.01 1.57 15.11
CA ALA A 7 6.74 0.55 14.09
C ALA A 7 5.25 0.16 14.05
N ARG A 8 4.59 0.08 15.21
CA ARG A 8 3.15 -0.21 15.28
C ARG A 8 2.31 0.95 14.78
N LEU A 9 2.69 2.18 15.12
CA LEU A 9 2.05 3.39 14.57
C LEU A 9 2.19 3.44 13.05
N TYR A 10 3.38 3.15 12.52
CA TYR A 10 3.61 3.05 11.09
C TYR A 10 2.72 1.97 10.44
N ALA A 11 2.72 0.75 11.00
CA ALA A 11 1.93 -0.37 10.47
C ALA A 11 0.43 -0.08 10.44
N LEU A 12 -0.11 0.58 11.48
CA LEU A 12 -1.52 0.96 11.53
C LEU A 12 -1.83 2.14 10.62
N GLY A 13 -1.02 3.19 10.65
CA GLY A 13 -1.24 4.43 9.89
C GLY A 13 -1.07 4.21 8.40
N VAL A 14 0.11 3.74 7.97
CA VAL A 14 0.39 3.45 6.56
C VAL A 14 -0.49 2.30 6.08
N GLY A 15 -0.67 1.26 6.89
CA GLY A 15 -1.55 0.15 6.55
C GLY A 15 -2.99 0.61 6.28
N GLY A 16 -3.55 1.46 7.15
CA GLY A 16 -4.87 2.03 6.99
C GLY A 16 -5.00 2.92 5.74
N VAL A 17 -4.03 3.80 5.50
CA VAL A 17 -4.00 4.64 4.30
C VAL A 17 -3.96 3.81 3.02
N LEU A 18 -3.13 2.76 2.98
CA LEU A 18 -3.02 1.87 1.83
C LEU A 18 -4.31 1.08 1.57
N VAL A 19 -4.98 0.58 2.62
CA VAL A 19 -6.29 -0.08 2.47
C VAL A 19 -7.33 0.89 1.91
N ILE A 20 -7.46 2.07 2.50
CA ILE A 20 -8.42 3.08 2.03
C ILE A 20 -8.11 3.50 0.59
N GLY A 21 -6.84 3.76 0.28
CA GLY A 21 -6.39 4.14 -1.06
C GLY A 21 -6.65 3.05 -2.10
N GLY A 22 -6.40 1.78 -1.77
CA GLY A 22 -6.69 0.65 -2.66
C GLY A 22 -8.20 0.47 -2.93
N ILE A 23 -9.04 0.64 -1.89
CA ILE A 23 -10.51 0.63 -2.06
C ILE A 23 -10.94 1.77 -2.98
N ILE A 24 -10.51 3.01 -2.69
CA ILE A 24 -10.85 4.18 -3.52
C ILE A 24 -10.35 3.97 -4.95
N GLY A 25 -9.12 3.48 -5.13
CA GLY A 25 -8.54 3.23 -6.44
C GLY A 25 -9.36 2.24 -7.26
N PHE A 26 -9.88 1.17 -6.65
CA PHE A 26 -10.77 0.23 -7.35
C PHE A 26 -12.10 0.85 -7.78
N LEU A 27 -12.61 1.83 -7.02
CA LEU A 27 -13.81 2.58 -7.39
C LEU A 27 -13.56 3.53 -8.57
N TYR A 28 -12.31 3.93 -8.82
CA TYR A 28 -11.92 4.74 -9.98
C TYR A 28 -11.56 3.89 -11.19
N ASN A 29 -10.67 2.91 -11.03
CA ASN A 29 -10.20 2.04 -12.10
C ASN A 29 -9.82 0.66 -11.57
N GLY A 30 -10.63 -0.35 -11.93
CA GLY A 30 -10.40 -1.76 -11.61
C GLY A 30 -9.76 -2.57 -12.75
N SER A 31 -9.26 -1.91 -13.80
CA SER A 31 -8.70 -2.57 -14.98
C SER A 31 -7.37 -3.24 -14.66
N PHE A 32 -7.25 -4.52 -15.02
CA PHE A 32 -6.00 -5.29 -14.93
C PHE A 32 -5.29 -5.38 -16.29
N SER A 33 -5.72 -4.57 -17.28
CA SER A 33 -5.10 -4.51 -18.59
C SER A 33 -3.64 -4.06 -18.47
N VAL A 34 -2.80 -4.65 -19.31
CA VAL A 34 -1.37 -4.33 -19.40
C VAL A 34 -1.02 -3.70 -20.75
N ASP A 35 -1.98 -3.60 -21.66
CA ASP A 35 -1.77 -3.09 -23.03
C ASP A 35 -2.99 -2.32 -23.58
N PRO A 36 -2.90 -0.98 -23.76
CA PRO A 36 -1.93 -0.12 -23.08
C PRO A 36 -2.11 -0.24 -21.56
N VAL A 37 -1.11 0.14 -20.75
CA VAL A 37 -1.25 0.22 -19.29
C VAL A 37 -2.26 1.32 -18.97
N GLU A 38 -3.53 0.94 -18.91
CA GLU A 38 -4.65 1.80 -18.62
C GLU A 38 -4.51 2.27 -17.18
N ARG A 39 -4.45 3.59 -16.99
CA ARG A 39 -4.42 4.22 -15.67
C ARG A 39 -5.34 5.42 -15.71
N ASP A 40 -6.30 5.45 -14.82
CA ASP A 40 -7.04 6.67 -14.55
C ASP A 40 -6.39 7.43 -13.42
N ALA A 41 -6.37 8.75 -13.55
CA ALA A 41 -5.78 9.62 -12.55
C ALA A 41 -6.80 9.93 -11.45
N VAL A 42 -6.64 9.29 -10.29
CA VAL A 42 -7.33 9.71 -9.05
C VAL A 42 -6.82 11.11 -8.70
N PHE A 43 -7.74 12.05 -8.51
CA PHE A 43 -7.45 13.47 -8.30
C PHE A 43 -6.55 14.11 -9.38
N SER A 44 -6.54 13.58 -10.60
CA SER A 44 -5.68 14.04 -11.73
C SER A 44 -4.17 13.95 -11.50
N ILE A 45 -3.71 13.29 -10.43
CA ILE A 45 -2.28 13.22 -10.05
C ILE A 45 -1.83 11.77 -9.79
N LEU A 46 -2.73 10.87 -9.39
CA LEU A 46 -2.40 9.50 -9.00
C LEU A 46 -2.93 8.48 -10.02
N GLY A 47 -2.06 7.99 -10.91
CA GLY A 47 -2.41 6.93 -11.85
C GLY A 47 -2.66 5.60 -11.13
N VAL A 48 -3.89 5.12 -11.14
CA VAL A 48 -4.29 3.84 -10.52
C VAL A 48 -4.84 2.86 -11.57
N ASN A 49 -4.67 1.58 -11.28
CA ASN A 49 -5.28 0.47 -12.01
C ASN A 49 -5.45 -0.72 -11.06
N GLY A 50 -6.10 -1.79 -11.53
CA GLY A 50 -6.36 -2.99 -10.75
C GLY A 50 -5.11 -3.55 -10.07
N TRP A 51 -3.98 -3.66 -10.79
CA TRP A 51 -2.71 -4.15 -10.22
C TRP A 51 -2.18 -3.26 -9.10
N HIS A 52 -2.19 -1.94 -9.31
CA HIS A 52 -1.74 -0.98 -8.30
C HIS A 52 -2.61 -1.01 -7.04
N ASN A 53 -3.92 -1.16 -7.22
CA ASN A 53 -4.90 -1.21 -6.13
C ASN A 53 -4.79 -2.51 -5.32
N VAL A 54 -4.55 -3.66 -5.97
CA VAL A 54 -4.26 -4.92 -5.28
C VAL A 54 -3.02 -4.78 -4.41
N MET A 55 -1.95 -4.17 -4.93
CA MET A 55 -0.73 -3.97 -4.13
C MET A 55 -0.97 -3.09 -2.91
N HIS A 56 -1.77 -2.02 -3.05
CA HIS A 56 -2.20 -1.19 -1.92
C HIS A 56 -2.99 -2.00 -0.89
N LEU A 57 -4.00 -2.76 -1.31
CA LEU A 57 -4.80 -3.59 -0.41
C LEU A 57 -3.96 -4.65 0.29
N ALA A 58 -3.13 -5.38 -0.42
CA ALA A 58 -2.32 -6.47 0.12
C ALA A 58 -1.32 -5.96 1.17
N THR A 59 -0.56 -4.92 0.83
CA THR A 59 0.44 -4.35 1.75
C THR A 59 -0.21 -3.57 2.88
N GLY A 60 -1.37 -2.96 2.66
CA GLY A 60 -2.16 -2.29 3.69
C GLY A 60 -2.74 -3.27 4.70
N ALA A 61 -3.42 -4.32 4.22
CA ALA A 61 -3.99 -5.37 5.07
C ALA A 61 -2.92 -6.10 5.88
N ALA A 62 -1.75 -6.37 5.27
CA ALA A 62 -0.60 -6.92 5.99
C ALA A 62 -0.16 -6.02 7.15
N GLY A 63 -0.13 -4.70 6.96
CA GLY A 63 0.21 -3.74 8.02
C GLY A 63 -0.76 -3.80 9.20
N LEU A 64 -2.06 -3.81 8.91
CA LEU A 64 -3.10 -3.92 9.93
C LEU A 64 -3.02 -5.26 10.68
N ALA A 65 -2.84 -6.38 9.96
CA ALA A 65 -2.76 -7.72 10.55
C ALA A 65 -1.50 -7.90 11.42
N LEU A 66 -0.37 -7.35 10.99
CA LEU A 66 0.93 -7.56 11.65
C LEU A 66 1.24 -6.51 12.73
N ALA A 67 0.42 -5.47 12.88
CA ALA A 67 0.65 -4.37 13.83
C ALA A 67 0.85 -4.83 15.29
N GLY A 68 0.21 -5.93 15.69
CA GLY A 68 0.32 -6.49 17.05
C GLY A 68 1.46 -7.49 17.26
N VAL A 69 1.94 -8.12 16.19
CA VAL A 69 2.79 -9.33 16.29
C VAL A 69 4.15 -9.17 15.60
N ALA A 70 4.23 -8.40 14.50
CA ALA A 70 5.43 -8.31 13.67
C ALA A 70 5.63 -6.91 13.04
N ALA A 71 5.14 -5.85 13.69
CA ALA A 71 5.14 -4.49 13.14
C ALA A 71 6.53 -3.99 12.67
N ARG A 72 7.60 -4.37 13.37
CA ARG A 72 8.98 -4.02 12.97
C ARG A 72 9.40 -4.71 11.67
N ALA A 73 9.14 -6.00 11.55
CA ALA A 73 9.44 -6.75 10.34
C ALA A 73 8.63 -6.19 9.17
N TYR A 74 7.34 -5.93 9.38
CA TYR A 74 6.49 -5.25 8.38
C TYR A 74 7.10 -3.92 7.91
N ALA A 75 7.42 -3.02 8.83
CA ALA A 75 7.94 -1.69 8.49
C ALA A 75 9.27 -1.75 7.73
N LEU A 76 10.19 -2.63 8.15
CA LEU A 76 11.47 -2.81 7.47
C LEU A 76 11.30 -3.43 6.08
N THR A 77 10.46 -4.47 5.96
CA THR A 77 10.19 -5.11 4.66
C THR A 77 9.55 -4.14 3.69
N LEU A 78 8.51 -3.41 4.12
CA LEU A 78 7.83 -2.44 3.26
C LEU A 78 8.79 -1.33 2.83
N GLY A 79 9.55 -0.77 3.77
CA GLY A 79 10.54 0.26 3.48
C GLY A 79 11.62 -0.22 2.51
N ALA A 80 12.14 -1.43 2.69
CA ALA A 80 13.13 -2.02 1.80
C ALA A 80 12.59 -2.25 0.39
N VAL A 81 11.38 -2.82 0.26
CA VAL A 81 10.74 -3.05 -1.04
C VAL A 81 10.48 -1.73 -1.77
N TYR A 82 9.91 -0.74 -1.11
CA TYR A 82 9.63 0.56 -1.75
C TYR A 82 10.91 1.29 -2.14
N THR A 83 11.94 1.24 -1.31
CA THR A 83 13.26 1.82 -1.65
C THR A 83 13.83 1.13 -2.87
N LEU A 84 13.81 -0.20 -2.92
CA LEU A 84 14.32 -0.99 -4.05
C LEU A 84 13.57 -0.65 -5.34
N VAL A 85 12.24 -0.65 -5.30
CA VAL A 85 11.41 -0.31 -6.45
C VAL A 85 11.76 1.09 -6.96
N PHE A 86 11.83 2.07 -6.06
CA PHE A 86 12.14 3.45 -6.41
C PHE A 86 13.50 3.63 -7.07
N VAL A 87 14.55 2.94 -6.58
CA VAL A 87 15.89 3.05 -7.18
C VAL A 87 16.07 2.20 -8.44
N SER A 88 15.14 1.26 -8.71
CA SER A 88 15.17 0.37 -9.88
C SER A 88 14.27 0.80 -11.04
N ALA A 89 13.36 1.76 -10.79
CA ALA A 89 12.39 2.28 -11.75
C ALA A 89 12.97 3.47 -12.54
#